data_AF-A0ABD1KZA5-F1
#
_entry.id   AF-A0ABD1KZA5-F1
#
_cell.length_a   1.000
_cell.length_b   1.000
_cell.length_c   1.000
_cell.angle_alpha   90.00
_cell.angle_beta   90.00
_cell.angle_gamma   90.00
#
_symmetry.space_group_name_H-M   'P 1'
#
loop_
_entity.id
_entity.type
_entity.pdbx_description
1 polymer ?
#
loop_
_entity_poly.entity_id
_entity_poly.type
_entity_poly.pdbx_seq_one_letter_code
_entity_poly.pdbx_strand_id
1 'polypeptide(L)'
;MEGCLYGIASNISSDLVWGVINQLRYPCCFNNFVKELAKEEDNLVVTRKNVEDRITHAKKQTRKTAEVVVKWLEEVNIDIDNVNQLLEEARVKTSCCFGHCPNWVWRYHLGKKLANKKGDVEKRIEEGKQYIQLERVATLPSRIT
;
A
#
# COMPACT_ATOMS: atom_id res chain seq x y z
N MET A 1 -9.73 47.95 25.54
CA MET A 1 -10.30 47.07 24.51
C MET A 1 -9.22 46.06 24.14
N GLU A 2 -8.94 45.07 24.99
CA GLU A 2 -7.94 44.02 24.68
C GLU A 2 -8.40 42.68 25.25
N GLY A 3 -9.61 42.29 24.86
CA GLY A 3 -10.02 40.89 24.83
C GLY A 3 -10.19 40.50 23.36
N CYS A 4 -9.89 39.25 23.03
CA CYS A 4 -10.18 38.57 21.75
C CYS A 4 -9.06 38.46 20.71
N LEU A 5 -7.83 38.12 21.10
CA LEU A 5 -6.88 37.44 20.17
C LEU A 5 -6.31 36.11 20.69
N TYR A 6 -6.46 35.80 21.97
CA TYR A 6 -5.86 34.58 22.56
C TYR A 6 -6.61 33.27 22.24
N GLY A 7 -7.85 33.35 21.75
CA GLY A 7 -8.72 32.18 21.55
C GLY A 7 -8.70 31.54 20.14
N ILE A 8 -8.13 32.21 19.15
CA ILE A 8 -8.04 31.69 17.76
C ILE A 8 -6.61 31.20 17.44
N ALA A 9 -5.60 31.74 18.13
CA ALA A 9 -4.19 31.39 17.91
C ALA A 9 -3.82 29.94 18.28
N SER A 10 -4.48 29.33 19.28
CA SER A 10 -4.15 27.96 19.72
C SER A 10 -4.55 26.89 18.72
N ASN A 11 -5.70 27.03 18.05
CA ASN A 11 -6.18 26.02 17.10
C ASN A 11 -5.42 26.11 15.77
N ILE A 12 -5.22 27.34 15.27
CA ILE A 12 -4.45 27.56 14.03
C ILE A 12 -3.00 27.09 14.19
N SER A 13 -2.36 27.36 15.34
CA SER A 13 -0.99 26.89 15.58
C SER A 13 -0.91 25.36 15.69
N SER A 14 -1.87 24.72 16.34
CA SER A 14 -1.90 23.25 16.48
C SER A 14 -2.10 22.53 15.14
N ASP A 15 -3.00 23.03 14.30
CA ASP A 15 -3.26 22.45 12.96
C ASP A 15 -2.04 22.59 12.04
N LEU A 16 -1.36 23.75 12.07
CA LEU A 16 -0.13 23.97 11.32
C LEU A 16 1.00 23.06 11.80
N VAL A 17 1.16 22.89 13.12
CA VAL A 17 2.14 21.97 13.70
C VAL A 17 1.87 20.54 13.23
N TRP A 18 0.62 20.07 13.25
CA TRP A 18 0.27 18.74 12.77
C TRP A 18 0.53 18.58 11.27
N GLY A 19 0.21 19.59 10.46
CA GLY A 19 0.50 19.62 9.03
C GLY A 19 2.00 19.49 8.73
N VAL A 20 2.84 20.21 9.47
CA VAL A 20 4.31 20.15 9.36
C VAL A 20 4.84 18.78 9.79
N ILE A 21 4.41 18.27 10.95
CA ILE A 21 4.79 16.93 11.44
C ILE A 21 4.44 15.86 10.41
N ASN A 22 3.25 15.94 9.81
CA ASN A 22 2.78 14.99 8.81
C ASN A 22 3.61 15.04 7.50
N GLN A 23 4.23 16.16 7.16
CA GLN A 23 5.16 16.24 6.03
C GLN A 23 6.58 15.79 6.40
N LEU A 24 7.06 16.13 7.60
CA LEU A 24 8.39 15.75 8.07
C LEU A 24 8.54 14.24 8.29
N ARG A 25 7.44 13.52 8.51
CA ARG A 25 7.49 12.06 8.65
C ARG A 25 8.07 11.36 7.42
N TYR A 26 7.89 11.88 6.20
CA TYR A 26 8.38 11.22 4.97
C TYR A 26 9.91 11.06 4.97
N PRO A 27 10.70 12.13 5.15
CA PRO A 27 12.14 12.00 5.27
C PRO A 27 12.60 11.40 6.61
N CYS A 28 11.95 11.73 7.73
CA CYS A 28 12.35 11.25 9.07
C CYS A 28 12.12 9.74 9.25
N CYS A 29 10.98 9.24 8.78
CA CYS A 29 10.56 7.83 8.90
C CYS A 29 10.75 7.07 7.58
N PHE A 30 11.63 7.54 6.69
CA PHE A 30 11.84 6.96 5.36
C PHE A 30 12.05 5.44 5.39
N ASN A 31 12.91 4.96 6.29
CA ASN A 31 13.19 3.53 6.43
C ASN A 31 11.95 2.72 6.87
N ASN A 32 11.01 3.33 7.60
CA ASN A 32 9.76 2.66 7.97
C ASN A 32 8.88 2.48 6.73
N PHE A 33 8.76 3.49 5.87
CA PHE A 33 8.02 3.35 4.61
C PHE A 33 8.60 2.26 3.70
N VAL A 34 9.94 2.15 3.61
CA VAL A 34 10.60 1.08 2.86
C VAL A 34 10.24 -0.30 3.44
N LYS A 35 10.35 -0.48 4.76
CA LYS A 35 10.04 -1.74 5.44
C LYS A 35 8.56 -2.12 5.31
N GLU A 36 7.67 -1.15 5.48
CA GLU A 36 6.24 -1.36 5.39
C GLU A 36 5.82 -1.74 3.97
N LEU A 37 6.36 -1.07 2.95
CA LEU A 37 6.04 -1.43 1.56
C LEU A 37 6.54 -2.83 1.21
N ALA A 38 7.76 -3.20 1.61
CA ALA A 38 8.29 -4.55 1.39
C ALA A 38 7.42 -5.63 2.06
N LYS A 39 6.92 -5.35 3.27
CA LYS A 39 6.00 -6.26 3.96
C LYS A 39 4.67 -6.40 3.20
N GLU A 40 4.11 -5.30 2.69
CA GLU A 40 2.87 -5.38 1.91
C GLU A 40 3.07 -6.05 0.55
N GLU A 41 4.25 -5.96 -0.05
CA GLU A 41 4.61 -6.74 -1.23
C GLU A 41 4.54 -8.25 -0.94
N ASP A 42 5.14 -8.71 0.17
CA ASP A 42 5.08 -10.11 0.59
C ASP A 42 3.62 -10.56 0.78
N ASN A 43 2.80 -9.72 1.42
CA ASN A 43 1.36 -9.99 1.59
C ASN A 43 0.63 -10.08 0.25
N LEU A 44 0.99 -9.23 -0.72
CA LEU A 44 0.41 -9.24 -2.06
C LEU A 44 0.78 -10.52 -2.82
N VAL A 45 2.05 -10.94 -2.74
CA VAL A 45 2.52 -12.21 -3.34
C VAL A 45 1.78 -13.41 -2.75
N VAL A 46 1.59 -13.44 -1.43
CA VAL A 46 0.81 -14.51 -0.77
C VAL A 46 -0.66 -14.48 -1.23
N THR A 47 -1.27 -13.29 -1.27
CA THR A 47 -2.66 -13.14 -1.71
C THR A 47 -2.84 -13.61 -3.15
N ARG A 48 -1.90 -13.25 -4.03
CA ARG A 48 -1.88 -13.69 -5.42
C ARG A 48 -1.88 -15.22 -5.54
N LYS A 49 -0.95 -15.89 -4.84
CA LYS A 49 -0.86 -17.36 -4.85
C LYS A 49 -2.17 -18.00 -4.39
N ASN A 50 -2.76 -17.48 -3.31
CA ASN A 50 -4.04 -17.97 -2.80
C ASN A 50 -5.18 -17.80 -3.83
N VAL A 51 -5.17 -16.71 -4.60
CA VAL A 51 -6.15 -16.49 -5.69
C VAL A 51 -5.90 -17.48 -6.84
N GLU A 52 -4.64 -17.66 -7.28
CA GLU A 52 -4.25 -18.61 -8.35
C GLU A 52 -4.62 -20.06 -8.00
N ASP A 53 -4.29 -20.51 -6.78
CA ASP A 53 -4.61 -21.85 -6.29
C ASP A 53 -6.13 -22.07 -6.30
N ARG A 54 -6.91 -21.06 -5.92
CA ARG A 54 -8.38 -21.18 -5.92
C ARG A 54 -8.96 -21.24 -7.32
N ILE A 55 -8.45 -20.46 -8.28
CA ILE A 55 -8.87 -20.54 -9.70
C ILE A 55 -8.58 -21.92 -10.28
N THR A 56 -7.40 -22.46 -10.01
CA THR A 56 -7.02 -23.79 -10.53
C THR A 56 -7.93 -24.89 -9.98
N HIS A 57 -8.33 -24.79 -8.71
CA HIS A 57 -9.31 -25.69 -8.09
C HIS A 57 -10.76 -25.46 -8.59
N ALA A 58 -11.15 -24.22 -8.89
CA ALA A 58 -12.53 -23.85 -9.17
C ALA A 58 -12.89 -23.66 -10.65
N LYS A 59 -12.16 -24.35 -11.55
CA LYS A 59 -12.32 -24.36 -13.02
C LYS A 59 -13.75 -24.65 -13.58
N LYS A 60 -14.79 -24.65 -12.76
CA LYS A 60 -16.21 -24.77 -13.14
C LYS A 60 -17.04 -23.49 -12.95
N GLN A 61 -16.53 -22.40 -12.37
CA GLN A 61 -17.32 -21.19 -12.13
C GLN A 61 -17.27 -20.20 -13.32
N THR A 62 -18.44 -19.65 -13.68
CA THR A 62 -18.79 -18.75 -14.79
C THR A 62 -17.67 -17.95 -15.49
N ARG A 63 -17.67 -17.96 -16.83
CA ARG A 63 -16.68 -17.31 -17.74
C ARG A 63 -16.30 -15.86 -17.39
N LYS A 64 -17.25 -15.05 -16.90
CA LYS A 64 -17.03 -13.64 -16.53
C LYS A 64 -16.19 -13.47 -15.26
N THR A 65 -16.33 -14.37 -14.28
CA THR A 65 -15.53 -14.34 -13.04
C THR A 65 -14.07 -14.64 -13.35
N ALA A 66 -13.81 -15.58 -14.26
CA ALA A 66 -12.46 -15.91 -14.69
C ALA A 66 -11.74 -14.71 -15.33
N GLU A 67 -12.42 -13.93 -16.18
CA GLU A 67 -11.83 -12.76 -16.84
C GLU A 67 -11.42 -11.66 -15.85
N VAL A 68 -12.29 -11.35 -14.88
CA VAL A 68 -12.00 -10.35 -13.84
C VAL A 68 -10.79 -10.75 -12.99
N VAL A 69 -10.70 -12.02 -12.62
CA VAL A 69 -9.59 -12.50 -11.79
C VAL A 69 -8.28 -12.57 -12.58
N VAL A 70 -8.32 -12.97 -13.86
CA VAL A 70 -7.13 -12.93 -14.73
C VAL A 70 -6.58 -11.52 -14.85
N LYS A 71 -7.45 -10.53 -15.09
CA LYS A 71 -7.04 -9.13 -15.14
C LYS A 71 -6.42 -8.66 -13.81
N TRP A 72 -7.01 -9.05 -12.69
CA TRP A 72 -6.43 -8.75 -11.37
C TRP A 72 -5.02 -9.34 -11.22
N LEU A 73 -4.79 -10.58 -11.65
CA LEU A 73 -3.46 -11.21 -11.60
C LEU A 73 -2.43 -10.45 -12.45
N GLU A 74 -2.80 -9.97 -13.63
CA GLU A 74 -1.93 -9.14 -14.48
C GLU A 74 -1.57 -7.83 -13.78
N GLU A 75 -2.54 -7.15 -13.19
CA GLU A 75 -2.30 -5.90 -12.46
C GLU A 75 -1.44 -6.12 -11.20
N VAL A 76 -1.58 -7.27 -10.52
CA VAL A 76 -0.71 -7.64 -9.40
C VAL A 76 0.74 -7.82 -9.83
N ASN A 77 1.00 -8.44 -10.98
CA ASN A 77 2.37 -8.57 -11.51
C ASN A 77 3.01 -7.19 -11.72
N ILE A 78 2.28 -6.29 -12.37
CA ILE A 78 2.72 -4.91 -12.61
C ILE A 78 3.01 -4.20 -11.28
N ASP A 79 2.17 -4.42 -10.26
CA ASP A 79 2.38 -3.82 -8.95
C ASP A 79 3.61 -4.35 -8.23
N ILE A 80 3.88 -5.66 -8.29
CA ILE A 80 5.10 -6.26 -7.74
C ILE A 80 6.35 -5.68 -8.42
N ASP A 81 6.36 -5.57 -9.75
CA ASP A 81 7.50 -5.00 -10.48
C ASP A 81 7.74 -3.53 -10.09
N ASN A 82 6.66 -2.75 -10.00
CA ASN A 82 6.74 -1.34 -9.57
C ASN A 82 7.23 -1.20 -8.13
N VAL A 83 6.80 -2.08 -7.22
CA VAL A 83 7.26 -2.07 -5.82
C VAL A 83 8.76 -2.41 -5.77
N ASN A 84 9.19 -3.46 -6.46
CA ASN A 84 10.60 -3.83 -6.54
C ASN A 84 11.46 -2.67 -7.05
N GLN A 85 11.04 -1.99 -8.12
CA GLN A 85 11.75 -0.83 -8.65
C GLN A 85 11.88 0.30 -7.61
N LEU A 86 10.80 0.60 -6.87
CA LEU A 86 10.82 1.64 -5.82
C LEU A 86 11.71 1.26 -4.63
N LEU A 87 11.69 0.00 -4.22
CA LEU A 87 12.55 -0.51 -3.14
C LEU A 87 14.03 -0.49 -3.55
N GLU A 88 14.34 -0.84 -4.79
CA GLU A 88 15.70 -0.74 -5.32
C GLU A 88 16.17 0.71 -5.44
N GLU A 89 15.33 1.64 -5.91
CA GLU A 89 15.65 3.08 -5.89
C GLU A 89 15.98 3.55 -4.46
N ALA A 90 15.19 3.08 -3.47
CA ALA A 90 15.42 3.38 -2.06
C ALA A 90 16.75 2.82 -1.55
N ARG A 91 17.13 1.61 -1.94
CA ARG A 91 18.39 0.95 -1.54
C ARG A 91 19.61 1.63 -2.15
N VAL A 92 19.67 1.74 -3.48
CA VAL A 92 20.81 2.28 -4.24
C VAL A 92 21.18 3.68 -3.75
N LYS A 93 20.18 4.51 -3.51
CA LYS A 93 20.38 5.91 -3.16
C LYS A 93 20.60 6.12 -1.66
N THR A 94 20.24 5.14 -0.82
CA THR A 94 20.68 5.09 0.58
C THR A 94 22.17 4.76 0.68
N SER A 95 22.73 3.96 -0.22
CA SER A 95 24.17 3.63 -0.26
C SER A 95 25.07 4.71 -0.89
N CYS A 96 24.52 5.65 -1.66
CA CYS A 96 25.29 6.53 -2.57
C CYS A 96 25.75 7.87 -1.96
N CYS A 97 25.56 8.15 -0.66
CA CYS A 97 25.81 9.50 -0.13
C CYS A 97 26.96 9.57 0.89
N PHE A 98 28.16 9.88 0.39
CA PHE A 98 29.27 10.39 1.16
C PHE A 98 28.94 11.77 1.78
N GLY A 99 29.21 11.95 3.08
CA GLY A 99 29.58 13.27 3.62
C GLY A 99 28.57 13.93 4.55
N HIS A 100 27.59 14.70 4.05
CA HIS A 100 27.06 15.78 4.88
C HIS A 100 25.55 16.05 4.93
N CYS A 101 24.70 15.25 4.26
CA CYS A 101 23.28 15.09 4.61
C CYS A 101 22.68 14.02 3.67
N PRO A 102 21.97 12.98 4.15
CA PRO A 102 21.13 12.19 3.25
C PRO A 102 20.13 13.16 2.61
N ASN A 103 19.98 13.12 1.28
CA ASN A 103 19.16 14.08 0.53
C ASN A 103 17.71 14.11 1.05
N TRP A 104 17.40 15.05 1.95
CA TRP A 104 16.11 15.17 2.64
C TRP A 104 14.96 15.42 1.66
N VAL A 105 15.21 16.24 0.64
CA VAL A 105 14.25 16.51 -0.44
C VAL A 105 13.94 15.23 -1.21
N TRP A 106 14.96 14.44 -1.56
CA TRP A 106 14.74 13.16 -2.21
C TRP A 106 14.02 12.16 -1.30
N ARG A 107 14.41 12.03 -0.03
CA ARG A 107 13.72 11.15 0.93
C ARG A 107 12.27 11.56 1.13
N TYR A 108 11.98 12.86 1.10
CA TYR A 108 10.60 13.36 1.12
C TYR A 108 9.81 12.89 -0.10
N HIS A 109 10.34 13.13 -1.31
CA HIS A 109 9.64 12.74 -2.54
C HIS A 109 9.49 11.23 -2.67
N LEU A 110 10.54 10.46 -2.43
CA LEU A 110 10.48 9.00 -2.51
C LEU A 110 9.67 8.41 -1.35
N GLY A 111 9.80 8.93 -0.13
CA GLY A 111 8.99 8.52 1.02
C GLY A 111 7.49 8.70 0.76
N LYS A 112 7.10 9.79 0.11
CA LYS A 112 5.72 10.01 -0.32
C LYS A 112 5.27 9.00 -1.39
N LYS A 113 6.13 8.68 -2.37
CA LYS A 113 5.85 7.63 -3.36
C LYS A 113 5.66 6.25 -2.72
N LEU A 114 6.54 5.88 -1.78
CA LEU A 114 6.45 4.62 -1.02
C LEU A 114 5.14 4.53 -0.24
N ALA A 115 4.77 5.59 0.48
CA ALA A 115 3.54 5.64 1.25
C ALA A 115 2.28 5.51 0.38
N ASN A 116 2.27 6.19 -0.77
CA ASN A 116 1.16 6.09 -1.72
C ASN A 116 1.08 4.67 -2.32
N LYS A 117 2.22 4.12 -2.76
CA LYS A 117 2.24 2.78 -3.35
C LYS A 117 1.79 1.71 -2.35
N LYS A 118 2.14 1.87 -1.07
CA LYS A 118 1.65 0.98 0.00
C LYS A 118 0.12 0.96 0.04
N GLY A 119 -0.52 2.13 -0.01
CA GLY A 119 -1.99 2.22 -0.05
C GLY A 119 -2.61 1.56 -1.28
N ASP A 120 -1.98 1.70 -2.45
CA ASP A 120 -2.42 1.02 -3.67
C ASP A 120 -2.31 -0.52 -3.54
N VAL A 121 -1.22 -1.02 -2.96
CA VAL A 121 -0.99 -2.44 -2.70
C VAL A 121 -1.99 -2.99 -1.68
N GLU A 122 -2.26 -2.28 -0.59
CA GLU A 122 -3.26 -2.66 0.42
C GLU A 122 -4.65 -2.80 -0.20
N LYS A 123 -5.04 -1.86 -1.08
CA LYS A 123 -6.30 -1.95 -1.83
C LYS A 123 -6.34 -3.19 -2.72
N ARG A 124 -5.24 -3.48 -3.43
CA ARG A 124 -5.14 -4.65 -4.31
C ARG A 124 -5.23 -5.97 -3.55
N ILE A 125 -4.62 -6.04 -2.37
CA ILE A 125 -4.74 -7.17 -1.43
C ILE A 125 -6.20 -7.38 -1.05
N GLU A 126 -6.92 -6.31 -0.72
CA GLU A 126 -8.32 -6.40 -0.31
C GLU A 126 -9.22 -6.91 -1.44
N GLU A 127 -9.01 -6.44 -2.68
CA GLU A 127 -9.67 -6.97 -3.88
C GLU A 127 -9.38 -8.48 -4.04
N GLY A 128 -8.13 -8.90 -3.86
CA GLY A 128 -7.74 -10.32 -3.91
C GLY A 128 -8.46 -11.19 -2.88
N LYS A 129 -8.59 -10.70 -1.64
CA LYS A 129 -9.32 -11.41 -0.57
C LYS A 129 -10.80 -11.62 -0.91
N GLN A 130 -11.43 -10.71 -1.64
CA GLN A 130 -12.83 -10.88 -2.05
C GLN A 130 -13.00 -12.09 -2.97
N TYR A 131 -12.08 -12.31 -3.90
CA TYR A 131 -12.08 -13.51 -4.76
C TYR A 131 -11.91 -14.80 -3.95
N ILE A 132 -11.17 -14.75 -2.84
CA ILE A 132 -11.03 -15.88 -1.90
C ILE A 132 -12.34 -16.16 -1.14
N GLN A 133 -13.13 -15.14 -0.80
CA GLN A 133 -14.34 -15.31 0.01
C GLN A 133 -15.60 -15.65 -0.81
N LEU A 134 -15.80 -15.02 -1.98
CA LEU A 134 -17.01 -15.16 -2.80
C LEU A 134 -17.36 -16.62 -3.12
N GLU A 135 -16.35 -17.47 -3.26
CA GLU A 135 -16.53 -18.87 -3.61
C GLU A 135 -16.74 -19.77 -2.39
N ARG A 136 -16.25 -19.39 -1.20
CA ARG A 136 -16.54 -20.13 0.05
C ARG A 136 -18.05 -20.13 0.30
N VAL A 137 -18.73 -19.02 0.02
CA VAL A 137 -20.19 -18.90 0.12
C VAL A 137 -20.90 -19.76 -0.93
N ALA A 138 -20.39 -19.82 -2.17
CA ALA A 138 -20.96 -20.68 -3.22
C ALA A 138 -20.78 -22.19 -2.95
N THR A 139 -19.85 -22.57 -2.07
CA THR A 139 -19.55 -23.97 -1.72
C THR A 139 -20.34 -24.47 -0.50
N LEU A 140 -21.15 -23.63 0.15
CA LEU A 140 -22.03 -24.10 1.23
C LEU A 140 -23.08 -25.05 0.63
N PRO A 141 -23.16 -26.33 1.07
CA PRO A 141 -24.26 -27.18 0.68
C PRO A 141 -25.54 -26.55 1.24
N SER A 142 -26.48 -26.22 0.36
CA SER A 142 -27.83 -25.85 0.74
C SER A 142 -28.34 -26.95 1.68
N ARG A 143 -28.46 -26.59 2.96
CA ARG A 143 -29.07 -27.45 3.96
C ARG A 143 -30.55 -27.51 3.61
N ILE A 144 -30.94 -28.49 2.80
CA ILE A 144 -32.33 -28.78 2.50
C ILE A 144 -32.91 -29.34 3.80
N THR A 145 -33.64 -28.50 4.54
CA THR A 145 -34.64 -28.92 5.53
C THR A 145 -35.90 -29.39 4.83
#